data_AF-A0A0S7XKS2-F1
#
_entry.id   AF-A0A0S7XKS2-F1
#
_cell.length_a   1.000
_cell.length_b   1.000
_cell.length_c   1.000
_cell.angle_alpha   90.00
_cell.angle_beta   90.00
_cell.angle_gamma   90.00
#
_symmetry.space_group_name_H-M   'P 1'
#
loop_
_entity.id
_entity.type
_entity.pdbx_description
1 polymer ?
#
loop_
_entity_poly.entity_id
_entity_poly.type
_entity_poly.pdbx_seq_one_letter_code
_entity_poly.pdbx_strand_id
1 'polypeptide(L)'
;MAKWMLSREFAIKILMSMMFCMVFVGANVAVAQVAKKPTPVEHAKPLPRPKGYLATIAYPPTEMEKSFFEKLSEKERVPGSWEEDYSITGKTGTYVGWFGIVREIKELESQAKTELLIEMKYFDGLTDEHIMAVSFNGAGDFKAILSGTDLGIEHLSLVKVYGFIKNEVKSVPEIEADYVLHWDWGTFTFMMAYGKQKGNTKWRKLNKVPLERIYSAFPDKKYYEDRLGQRQKEPSRPKEEQ
;
A
#
# COMPACT_ATOMS: atom_id res chain seq x y z
N MET A 1 -66.15 -43.02 38.34
CA MET A 1 -66.63 -41.80 37.65
C MET A 1 -66.29 -40.60 38.52
N ALA A 2 -65.12 -39.99 38.29
CA ALA A 2 -64.62 -38.87 39.08
C ALA A 2 -64.99 -37.52 38.45
N LYS A 3 -65.25 -36.55 39.32
CA LYS A 3 -65.82 -35.21 39.09
C LYS A 3 -64.76 -34.16 39.42
N TRP A 4 -64.31 -33.31 38.47
CA TRP A 4 -63.48 -32.10 38.69
C TRP A 4 -63.69 -31.20 37.46
N MET A 5 -64.37 -30.03 37.48
CA MET A 5 -64.04 -28.73 38.12
C MET A 5 -62.58 -28.30 37.93
N LEU A 6 -62.33 -27.30 37.08
CA LEU A 6 -61.23 -26.32 37.09
C LEU A 6 -61.55 -25.31 35.96
N SER A 7 -62.23 -24.21 36.25
CA SER A 7 -61.73 -22.95 36.84
C SER A 7 -61.06 -22.02 35.81
N ARG A 8 -61.82 -20.98 35.47
CA ARG A 8 -61.54 -19.54 35.31
C ARG A 8 -60.12 -18.94 35.37
N GLU A 9 -59.03 -19.69 35.43
CA GLU A 9 -57.67 -19.12 35.55
C GLU A 9 -56.92 -18.92 34.23
N PHE A 10 -57.49 -19.34 33.09
CA PHE A 10 -56.78 -19.24 31.81
C PHE A 10 -56.86 -17.85 31.14
N ALA A 11 -57.73 -16.96 31.63
CA ALA A 11 -57.98 -15.66 30.99
C ALA A 11 -57.14 -14.49 31.56
N ILE A 12 -56.41 -14.68 32.67
CA ILE A 12 -55.69 -13.60 33.39
C ILE A 12 -54.16 -13.72 33.22
N LYS A 13 -53.67 -14.37 32.16
CA LYS A 13 -52.23 -14.40 31.83
C LYS A 13 -51.87 -13.68 30.52
N ILE A 14 -52.84 -13.11 29.81
CA ILE A 14 -52.58 -12.40 28.54
C ILE A 14 -52.44 -10.87 28.74
N LEU A 15 -52.72 -10.33 29.94
CA LEU A 15 -52.71 -8.87 30.18
C LEU A 15 -51.45 -8.30 30.89
N MET A 16 -50.41 -9.10 31.16
CA MET A 16 -49.13 -8.63 31.73
C MET A 16 -47.97 -8.67 30.73
N SER A 17 -48.24 -8.38 29.45
CA SER A 17 -47.22 -8.35 28.38
C SER A 17 -47.03 -6.98 27.74
N MET A 18 -47.48 -5.90 28.40
CA MET A 18 -47.41 -4.53 27.91
C MET A 18 -47.09 -3.56 29.05
N MET A 19 -45.81 -3.40 29.40
CA MET A 19 -45.19 -2.17 29.94
C MET A 19 -43.79 -2.48 30.44
N PHE A 20 -42.85 -2.60 29.50
CA PHE A 20 -41.45 -2.34 29.81
C PHE A 20 -40.88 -1.47 28.68
N CYS A 21 -41.38 -0.23 28.62
CA CYS A 21 -40.70 0.87 27.93
C CYS A 21 -39.45 1.22 28.74
N MET A 22 -38.38 0.42 28.63
CA MET A 22 -37.03 0.90 28.95
C MET A 22 -36.66 1.91 27.86
N VAL A 23 -36.90 3.18 28.15
CA VAL A 23 -36.24 4.27 27.45
C VAL A 23 -34.77 4.22 27.86
N PHE A 24 -33.95 3.44 27.15
CA PHE A 24 -32.52 3.64 27.16
C PHE A 24 -32.27 4.96 26.42
N VAL A 25 -32.20 6.06 27.17
CA VAL A 25 -31.55 7.28 26.73
C VAL A 25 -30.07 6.92 26.59
N GLY A 26 -29.71 6.35 25.45
CA GLY A 26 -28.33 6.12 25.08
C GLY A 26 -27.66 7.48 24.98
N ALA A 27 -26.82 7.80 25.97
CA ALA A 27 -25.86 8.87 25.85
C ALA A 27 -25.00 8.55 24.63
N ASN A 28 -25.27 9.20 23.50
CA ASN A 28 -24.38 9.25 22.36
C ASN A 28 -23.12 9.98 22.83
N VAL A 29 -22.21 9.25 23.47
CA VAL A 29 -20.84 9.68 23.65
C VAL A 29 -20.26 9.72 22.24
N ALA A 30 -20.37 10.88 21.60
CA ALA A 30 -19.64 11.20 20.40
C ALA A 30 -18.16 11.12 20.78
N VAL A 31 -17.55 9.95 20.56
CA VAL A 31 -16.10 9.80 20.59
C VAL A 31 -15.61 10.72 19.48
N ALA A 32 -15.11 11.88 19.86
CA ALA A 32 -14.42 12.77 18.94
C ALA A 32 -13.24 11.98 18.38
N GLN A 33 -13.40 11.46 17.16
CA GLN A 33 -12.29 10.89 16.41
C GLN A 33 -11.31 12.03 16.18
N VAL A 34 -10.23 12.04 16.95
CA VAL A 34 -9.07 12.88 16.66
C VAL A 34 -8.67 12.53 15.22
N ALA A 35 -8.88 13.48 14.30
CA ALA A 35 -8.54 13.29 12.90
C ALA A 35 -7.04 12.96 12.82
N LYS A 36 -6.72 11.70 12.51
CA LYS A 36 -5.35 11.25 12.30
C LYS A 36 -4.80 12.09 11.15
N LYS A 37 -3.65 12.75 11.35
CA LYS A 37 -3.00 13.52 10.28
C LYS A 37 -2.79 12.62 9.06
N PRO A 38 -2.92 13.15 7.82
CA PRO A 38 -2.62 12.37 6.63
C PRO A 38 -1.22 11.76 6.70
N THR A 39 -1.08 10.54 6.17
CA THR A 39 0.22 9.89 6.05
C THR A 39 1.10 10.76 5.14
N PRO A 40 2.29 11.19 5.59
CA PRO A 40 3.17 12.01 4.78
C PRO A 40 3.61 11.25 3.52
N VAL A 41 3.47 11.90 2.36
CA VAL A 41 3.95 11.43 1.07
C VAL A 41 4.99 12.42 0.55
N GLU A 42 6.23 11.99 0.36
CA GLU A 42 7.25 12.76 -0.34
C GLU A 42 7.25 12.36 -1.82
N HIS A 43 7.18 13.34 -2.71
CA HIS A 43 7.33 13.12 -4.15
C HIS A 43 8.77 13.38 -4.56
N ALA A 44 9.44 12.34 -5.05
CA ALA A 44 10.80 12.41 -5.55
C ALA A 44 10.87 13.40 -6.73
N LYS A 45 11.88 14.24 -6.70
CA LYS A 45 12.15 15.21 -7.76
C LYS A 45 13.08 14.58 -8.81
N PRO A 46 12.92 14.91 -10.10
CA PRO A 46 13.89 14.53 -11.11
C PRO A 46 15.29 15.01 -10.74
N LEU A 47 16.27 14.10 -10.80
CA LEU A 47 17.66 14.44 -10.58
C LEU A 47 18.29 14.97 -11.87
N PRO A 48 19.34 15.81 -11.77
CA PRO A 48 20.05 16.31 -12.95
C PRO A 48 20.61 15.15 -13.78
N ARG A 49 20.52 15.27 -15.11
CA ARG A 49 21.18 14.30 -15.99
C ARG A 49 22.70 14.39 -15.82
N PRO A 50 23.41 13.25 -15.78
CA PRO A 50 24.85 13.25 -15.62
C PRO A 50 25.52 13.85 -16.85
N LYS A 51 26.56 14.66 -16.62
CA LYS A 51 27.36 15.28 -17.68
C LYS A 51 28.56 14.38 -17.97
N GLY A 52 28.34 13.27 -18.66
CA GLY A 52 29.41 12.32 -19.02
C GLY A 52 28.94 10.88 -18.93
N TYR A 53 29.50 10.15 -17.97
CA TYR A 53 29.20 8.73 -17.74
C TYR A 53 28.06 8.53 -16.74
N LEU A 54 27.42 7.37 -16.81
CA LEU A 54 26.48 6.91 -15.79
C LEU A 54 27.27 6.31 -14.63
N ALA A 55 26.82 6.55 -13.41
CA ALA A 55 27.42 6.02 -12.19
C ALA A 55 26.35 5.50 -11.24
N THR A 56 26.75 4.54 -10.43
CA THR A 56 25.91 3.89 -9.41
C THR A 56 26.41 4.29 -8.03
N ILE A 57 25.49 4.63 -7.14
CA ILE A 57 25.76 5.02 -5.75
C ILE A 57 24.94 4.17 -4.79
N ALA A 58 25.37 4.13 -3.53
CA ALA A 58 24.53 3.65 -2.45
C ALA A 58 23.30 4.55 -2.30
N TYR A 59 22.15 3.95 -2.02
CA TYR A 59 20.90 4.66 -1.79
C TYR A 59 21.04 5.69 -0.66
N PRO A 60 20.91 7.00 -0.94
CA PRO A 60 20.95 8.02 0.10
C PRO A 60 19.51 8.34 0.55
N PRO A 61 19.10 8.02 1.80
CA PRO A 61 17.80 8.42 2.29
C PRO A 61 17.64 9.95 2.26
N THR A 62 16.48 10.44 1.85
CA THR A 62 16.16 11.88 1.89
C THR A 62 16.11 12.40 3.33
N GLU A 63 16.19 13.71 3.54
CA GLU A 63 16.07 14.30 4.88
C GLU A 63 14.76 13.91 5.59
N MET A 64 13.65 13.82 4.85
CA MET A 64 12.36 13.38 5.41
C MET A 64 12.35 11.88 5.69
N GLU A 65 12.97 11.07 4.81
CA GLU A 65 13.03 9.62 4.94
C GLU A 65 13.91 9.15 6.11
N LYS A 66 14.97 9.89 6.47
CA LYS A 66 15.96 9.48 7.50
C LYS A 66 15.33 8.93 8.78
N SER A 67 14.38 9.67 9.36
CA SER A 67 13.73 9.27 10.62
C SER A 67 12.93 7.96 10.53
N PHE A 68 12.47 7.59 9.33
CA PHE A 68 11.78 6.32 9.08
C PHE A 68 12.78 5.21 8.72
N PHE A 69 13.83 5.55 7.97
CA PHE A 69 14.91 4.63 7.60
C PHE A 69 15.69 4.15 8.82
N GLU A 70 15.94 5.01 9.81
CA GLU A 70 16.65 4.67 11.04
C GLU A 70 15.92 3.64 11.90
N LYS A 71 14.58 3.59 11.82
CA LYS A 71 13.74 2.59 12.52
C LYS A 71 13.87 1.19 11.92
N LEU A 72 14.37 1.06 10.69
CA LEU A 72 14.56 -0.24 10.05
C LEU A 72 15.67 -1.01 10.76
N SER A 73 15.40 -2.28 11.02
CA SER A 73 16.48 -3.23 11.36
C SER A 73 17.45 -3.35 10.19
N GLU A 74 18.68 -3.77 10.45
CA GLU A 74 19.73 -3.88 9.42
C GLU A 74 19.27 -4.69 8.19
N LYS A 75 18.55 -5.79 8.41
CA LYS A 75 18.02 -6.65 7.34
C LYS A 75 16.89 -6.01 6.52
N GLU A 76 16.20 -5.01 7.06
CA GLU A 76 15.12 -4.31 6.37
C GLU A 76 15.62 -3.09 5.57
N ARG A 77 16.89 -2.67 5.76
CA ARG A 77 17.49 -1.54 5.03
C ARG A 77 17.84 -1.87 3.59
N VAL A 78 18.13 -3.14 3.31
CA VAL A 78 18.47 -3.66 1.98
C VAL A 78 17.55 -4.86 1.67
N PRO A 79 16.28 -4.61 1.29
CA PRO A 79 15.30 -5.67 1.08
C PRO A 79 15.57 -6.45 -0.21
N GLY A 80 16.46 -7.43 -0.08
CA GLY A 80 16.87 -8.34 -1.15
C GLY A 80 18.28 -8.05 -1.66
N SER A 81 18.93 -9.08 -2.15
CA SER A 81 20.18 -8.96 -2.91
C SER A 81 20.09 -9.88 -4.12
N TRP A 82 21.13 -9.86 -4.96
CA TRP A 82 21.31 -10.83 -6.02
C TRP A 82 21.44 -12.28 -5.50
N GLU A 83 21.77 -12.47 -4.21
CA GLU A 83 22.01 -13.77 -3.57
C GLU A 83 20.84 -14.24 -2.70
N GLU A 84 20.04 -13.33 -2.12
CA GLU A 84 19.00 -13.67 -1.15
C GLU A 84 17.58 -13.28 -1.58
N ASP A 85 16.72 -14.32 -1.64
CA ASP A 85 15.29 -14.27 -1.91
C ASP A 85 14.51 -13.70 -0.70
N TYR A 86 14.62 -12.41 -0.45
CA TYR A 86 13.96 -11.76 0.68
C TYR A 86 12.45 -11.52 0.46
N SER A 87 11.63 -11.51 1.52
CA SER A 87 10.21 -11.13 1.44
C SER A 87 9.69 -10.65 2.80
N ILE A 88 8.68 -9.79 2.77
CA ILE A 88 7.93 -9.38 3.97
C ILE A 88 6.75 -10.28 4.30
N THR A 89 6.43 -11.26 3.46
CA THR A 89 5.45 -12.30 3.78
C THR A 89 5.88 -13.09 5.04
N GLY A 90 4.94 -13.32 5.95
CA GLY A 90 5.13 -14.01 7.22
C GLY A 90 5.71 -13.14 8.34
N LYS A 91 5.78 -11.81 8.17
CA LYS A 91 6.48 -10.89 9.10
C LYS A 91 5.58 -9.93 9.89
N THR A 92 4.34 -10.32 10.18
CA THR A 92 3.42 -9.51 11.00
C THR A 92 4.08 -9.01 12.29
N GLY A 93 3.87 -7.74 12.62
CA GLY A 93 4.49 -7.05 13.76
C GLY A 93 5.84 -6.39 13.45
N THR A 94 6.42 -6.63 12.28
CA THR A 94 7.72 -6.04 11.88
C THR A 94 7.53 -4.67 11.25
N TYR A 95 8.44 -3.74 11.59
CA TYR A 95 8.57 -2.46 10.90
C TYR A 95 9.45 -2.62 9.65
N VAL A 96 8.93 -2.25 8.49
CA VAL A 96 9.57 -2.50 7.19
C VAL A 96 9.59 -1.24 6.32
N GLY A 97 10.49 -1.24 5.35
CA GLY A 97 10.60 -0.23 4.31
C GLY A 97 10.72 -0.93 2.96
N TRP A 98 9.64 -1.01 2.20
CA TRP A 98 9.59 -1.87 1.01
C TRP A 98 9.22 -1.12 -0.27
N PHE A 99 9.94 -1.42 -1.35
CA PHE A 99 9.71 -0.84 -2.68
C PHE A 99 8.64 -1.59 -3.46
N GLY A 100 7.83 -0.89 -4.23
CA GLY A 100 6.93 -1.56 -5.16
C GLY A 100 6.19 -0.65 -6.12
N ILE A 101 5.57 -1.26 -7.12
CA ILE A 101 4.77 -0.55 -8.14
C ILE A 101 3.32 -0.52 -7.70
N VAL A 102 2.72 0.68 -7.67
CA VAL A 102 1.30 0.85 -7.33
C VAL A 102 0.44 0.26 -8.43
N ARG A 103 -0.32 -0.80 -8.10
CA ARG A 103 -1.18 -1.53 -9.03
C ARG A 103 -2.65 -1.17 -8.91
N GLU A 104 -3.12 -0.84 -7.71
CA GLU A 104 -4.49 -0.37 -7.48
C GLU A 104 -4.48 0.69 -6.38
N ILE A 105 -5.35 1.69 -6.53
CA ILE A 105 -5.56 2.77 -5.56
C ILE A 105 -7.05 2.78 -5.24
N LYS A 106 -7.39 2.68 -3.96
CA LYS A 106 -8.76 2.72 -3.49
C LYS A 106 -8.90 3.76 -2.39
N GLU A 107 -9.65 4.81 -2.69
CA GLU A 107 -10.00 5.82 -1.70
C GLU A 107 -11.21 5.36 -0.88
N LEU A 108 -11.06 5.39 0.44
CA LEU A 108 -12.09 5.07 1.43
C LEU A 108 -12.51 6.37 2.11
N GLU A 109 -13.23 7.22 1.37
CA GLU A 109 -13.59 8.58 1.80
C GLU A 109 -14.29 8.61 3.17
N SER A 110 -15.19 7.65 3.42
CA SER A 110 -15.91 7.56 4.71
C SER A 110 -15.01 7.27 5.91
N GLN A 111 -13.76 6.85 5.68
CA GLN A 111 -12.76 6.57 6.71
C GLN A 111 -11.56 7.52 6.64
N ALA A 112 -11.54 8.45 5.69
CA ALA A 112 -10.37 9.26 5.35
C ALA A 112 -9.09 8.42 5.23
N LYS A 113 -9.13 7.38 4.38
CA LYS A 113 -8.00 6.48 4.14
C LYS A 113 -7.82 6.18 2.66
N THR A 114 -6.57 5.91 2.26
CA THR A 114 -6.22 5.35 0.97
C THR A 114 -5.67 3.94 1.17
N GLU A 115 -6.20 2.96 0.43
CA GLU A 115 -5.65 1.61 0.33
C GLU A 115 -4.92 1.45 -1.01
N LEU A 116 -3.66 1.05 -0.95
CA LEU A 116 -2.85 0.75 -2.12
C LEU A 116 -2.62 -0.76 -2.22
N LEU A 117 -2.81 -1.34 -3.41
CA LEU A 117 -2.23 -2.63 -3.75
C LEU A 117 -0.92 -2.40 -4.49
N ILE A 118 0.16 -2.98 -3.99
CA ILE A 118 1.52 -2.71 -4.47
C ILE A 118 2.21 -4.03 -4.84
N GLU A 119 2.75 -4.11 -6.06
CA GLU A 119 3.62 -5.20 -6.48
C GLU A 119 5.03 -4.96 -5.93
N MET A 120 5.50 -5.84 -5.04
CA MET A 120 6.82 -5.75 -4.43
C MET A 120 7.93 -5.73 -5.48
N LYS A 121 8.98 -4.93 -5.28
CA LYS A 121 10.22 -4.96 -6.07
C LYS A 121 11.42 -5.16 -5.15
N TYR A 122 12.39 -5.94 -5.61
CA TYR A 122 13.65 -6.11 -4.91
C TYR A 122 14.53 -4.87 -5.03
N PHE A 123 15.32 -4.63 -3.99
CA PHE A 123 16.29 -3.54 -3.96
C PHE A 123 17.57 -3.94 -3.22
N ASP A 124 18.69 -3.92 -3.94
CA ASP A 124 20.02 -4.33 -3.47
C ASP A 124 20.81 -3.21 -2.77
N GLY A 125 20.20 -2.04 -2.56
CA GLY A 125 20.83 -0.91 -1.88
C GLY A 125 21.57 0.05 -2.81
N LEU A 126 21.66 -0.26 -4.11
CA LEU A 126 22.34 0.55 -5.10
C LEU A 126 21.37 1.15 -6.10
N THR A 127 21.65 2.37 -6.53
CA THR A 127 20.86 3.09 -7.54
C THR A 127 21.75 3.92 -8.45
N ASP A 128 21.25 4.33 -9.61
CA ASP A 128 21.96 5.28 -10.45
C ASP A 128 21.93 6.68 -9.83
N GLU A 129 23.00 7.46 -10.02
CA GLU A 129 23.13 8.83 -9.48
C GLU A 129 21.99 9.76 -9.92
N HIS A 130 21.37 9.49 -11.07
CA HIS A 130 20.37 10.36 -11.68
C HIS A 130 18.95 9.75 -11.72
N ILE A 131 18.75 8.52 -11.26
CA ILE A 131 17.45 7.86 -11.32
C ILE A 131 17.34 6.71 -10.31
N MET A 132 16.16 6.52 -9.72
CA MET A 132 15.92 5.39 -8.81
C MET A 132 15.91 4.06 -9.58
N ALA A 133 16.76 3.10 -9.26
CA ALA A 133 16.83 1.82 -9.96
C ALA A 133 16.44 0.67 -9.03
N VAL A 134 15.47 -0.16 -9.43
CA VAL A 134 15.01 -1.35 -8.68
C VAL A 134 15.00 -2.59 -9.57
N SER A 135 14.88 -3.78 -8.98
CA SER A 135 14.63 -4.99 -9.78
C SER A 135 13.28 -4.92 -10.49
N PHE A 136 13.17 -5.55 -11.66
CA PHE A 136 11.87 -5.81 -12.26
C PHE A 136 11.14 -6.99 -11.62
N ASN A 137 11.86 -7.98 -11.13
CA ASN A 137 11.22 -9.08 -10.40
C ASN A 137 10.81 -8.62 -8.99
N GLY A 138 9.85 -9.35 -8.44
CA GLY A 138 9.20 -8.98 -7.19
C GLY A 138 8.94 -10.15 -6.26
N ALA A 139 8.83 -9.86 -4.97
CA ALA A 139 8.63 -10.82 -3.89
C ALA A 139 7.15 -11.19 -3.62
N GLY A 140 6.21 -10.65 -4.40
CA GLY A 140 4.77 -10.82 -4.18
C GLY A 140 4.02 -9.49 -4.33
N ASP A 141 2.86 -9.40 -3.70
CA ASP A 141 2.07 -8.18 -3.57
C ASP A 141 1.87 -7.87 -2.08
N PHE A 142 1.73 -6.59 -1.73
CA PHE A 142 1.30 -6.17 -0.39
C PHE A 142 0.28 -5.04 -0.48
N LYS A 143 -0.43 -4.81 0.63
CA LYS A 143 -1.30 -3.67 0.82
C LYS A 143 -0.62 -2.63 1.70
N ALA A 144 -0.83 -1.35 1.38
CA ALA A 144 -0.50 -0.25 2.26
C ALA A 144 -1.78 0.52 2.61
N ILE A 145 -2.00 0.74 3.91
CA ILE A 145 -3.12 1.54 4.43
C ILE A 145 -2.57 2.88 4.89
N LEU A 146 -2.97 3.94 4.20
CA LEU A 146 -2.55 5.32 4.46
C LEU A 146 -3.71 6.10 5.08
N SER A 147 -3.39 7.03 5.96
CA SER A 147 -4.35 8.00 6.50
C SER A 147 -4.46 9.19 5.54
N GLY A 148 -5.66 9.72 5.34
CA GLY A 148 -5.96 10.72 4.31
C GLY A 148 -6.42 10.09 3.00
N THR A 149 -6.84 10.95 2.07
CA THR A 149 -7.25 10.66 0.69
C THR A 149 -6.62 11.71 -0.22
N ASP A 150 -6.56 11.48 -1.54
CA ASP A 150 -6.00 12.46 -2.48
C ASP A 150 -4.53 12.80 -2.15
N LEU A 151 -3.76 11.75 -1.85
CA LEU A 151 -2.36 11.85 -1.40
C LEU A 151 -1.37 12.07 -2.56
N GLY A 152 -1.85 12.33 -3.78
CA GLY A 152 -1.03 12.53 -4.97
C GLY A 152 -0.24 11.31 -5.45
N ILE A 153 -0.53 10.11 -4.93
CA ILE A 153 0.11 8.87 -5.35
C ILE A 153 -0.55 8.39 -6.63
N GLU A 154 0.24 8.10 -7.66
CA GLU A 154 -0.31 7.80 -8.97
C GLU A 154 -0.20 6.31 -9.34
N HIS A 155 -1.13 5.82 -10.16
CA HIS A 155 -1.12 4.43 -10.61
C HIS A 155 0.11 4.13 -11.51
N LEU A 156 0.74 2.97 -11.29
CA LEU A 156 2.00 2.52 -11.92
C LEU A 156 3.24 3.36 -11.60
N SER A 157 3.21 4.20 -10.57
CA SER A 157 4.41 4.80 -10.00
C SER A 157 5.17 3.80 -9.12
N LEU A 158 6.44 4.09 -8.85
CA LEU A 158 7.22 3.39 -7.84
C LEU A 158 7.01 4.08 -6.49
N VAL A 159 6.84 3.30 -5.44
CA VAL A 159 6.79 3.80 -4.07
C VAL A 159 7.73 3.00 -3.17
N LYS A 160 8.19 3.62 -2.09
CA LYS A 160 8.78 2.94 -0.93
C LYS A 160 7.91 3.24 0.27
N VAL A 161 7.30 2.20 0.84
CA VAL A 161 6.36 2.32 1.96
C VAL A 161 7.07 1.93 3.24
N TYR A 162 6.99 2.81 4.23
CA TYR A 162 7.47 2.60 5.59
C TYR A 162 6.29 2.39 6.53
N GLY A 163 6.36 1.35 7.36
CA GLY A 163 5.32 1.10 8.35
C GLY A 163 5.40 -0.27 9.01
N PHE A 164 4.41 -0.56 9.85
CA PHE A 164 4.28 -1.86 10.50
C PHE A 164 3.37 -2.78 9.70
N ILE A 165 3.79 -4.04 9.54
CA ILE A 165 2.91 -5.08 9.03
C ILE A 165 1.90 -5.42 10.13
N LYS A 166 0.63 -5.03 9.94
CA LYS A 166 -0.43 -5.24 10.93
C LYS A 166 -1.14 -6.57 10.77
N ASN A 167 -1.27 -7.01 9.52
CA ASN A 167 -2.00 -8.22 9.18
C ASN A 167 -1.40 -8.86 7.93
N GLU A 168 -1.81 -10.09 7.65
CA GLU A 168 -1.51 -10.77 6.40
C GLU A 168 -2.70 -11.65 6.00
N VAL A 169 -3.16 -11.51 4.77
CA VAL A 169 -4.28 -12.30 4.24
C VAL A 169 -3.83 -12.99 2.96
N LYS A 170 -3.87 -14.33 2.95
CA LYS A 170 -3.47 -15.15 1.79
C LYS A 170 -2.08 -14.76 1.25
N SER A 171 -1.10 -14.62 2.14
CA SER A 171 0.28 -14.23 1.81
C SER A 171 0.46 -12.83 1.21
N VAL A 172 -0.55 -11.96 1.35
CA VAL A 172 -0.47 -10.53 1.04
C VAL A 172 -0.39 -9.77 2.36
N PRO A 173 0.79 -9.27 2.75
CA PRO A 173 0.95 -8.46 3.96
C PRO A 173 0.19 -7.14 3.84
N GLU A 174 -0.27 -6.62 4.96
CA GLU A 174 -0.89 -5.30 5.07
C GLU A 174 -0.05 -4.41 5.98
N ILE A 175 0.50 -3.34 5.41
CA ILE A 175 1.32 -2.35 6.09
C ILE A 175 0.43 -1.17 6.48
N GLU A 176 0.36 -0.84 7.78
CA GLU A 176 -0.11 0.46 8.22
C GLU A 176 1.03 1.47 8.02
N ALA A 177 0.84 2.38 7.05
CA ALA A 177 1.91 3.22 6.54
C ALA A 177 2.10 4.49 7.38
N ASP A 178 3.34 4.68 7.83
CA ASP A 178 3.80 5.88 8.54
C ASP A 178 4.33 6.94 7.57
N TYR A 179 4.88 6.51 6.43
CA TYR A 179 5.48 7.38 5.43
C TYR A 179 5.60 6.68 4.07
N VAL A 180 5.48 7.45 2.99
CA VAL A 180 5.68 6.96 1.61
C VAL A 180 6.59 7.93 0.85
N LEU A 181 7.60 7.37 0.18
CA LEU A 181 8.37 8.07 -0.84
C LEU A 181 7.89 7.60 -2.22
N HIS A 182 7.55 8.55 -3.09
CA HIS A 182 6.89 8.32 -4.38
C HIS A 182 7.74 8.80 -5.55
N TRP A 183 7.98 7.93 -6.52
CA TRP A 183 8.67 8.21 -7.78
C TRP A 183 7.71 8.03 -8.96
N ASP A 184 7.39 9.13 -9.64
CA ASP A 184 6.62 9.09 -10.89
C ASP A 184 7.48 8.60 -12.07
N TRP A 185 6.83 8.32 -13.20
CA TRP A 185 7.49 8.00 -14.46
C TRP A 185 8.53 9.07 -14.84
N GLY A 186 9.68 8.60 -15.32
CA GLY A 186 10.88 9.40 -15.58
C GLY A 186 11.82 9.53 -14.37
N THR A 187 11.37 9.16 -13.16
CA THR A 187 12.20 9.26 -11.93
C THR A 187 12.65 7.91 -11.37
N PHE A 188 12.21 6.80 -11.96
CA PHE A 188 12.71 5.46 -11.65
C PHE A 188 12.88 4.58 -12.90
N THR A 189 13.71 3.54 -12.81
CA THR A 189 13.92 2.55 -13.88
C THR A 189 14.05 1.15 -13.28
N PHE A 190 14.01 0.13 -14.15
CA PHE A 190 14.29 -1.25 -13.74
C PHE A 190 15.72 -1.64 -14.15
N MET A 191 16.55 -1.99 -13.18
CA MET A 191 17.96 -2.32 -13.40
C MET A 191 18.13 -3.66 -14.11
N MET A 192 17.71 -4.75 -13.47
CA MET A 192 17.66 -6.10 -14.04
C MET A 192 16.46 -6.88 -13.48
N ALA A 193 16.18 -8.06 -14.02
CA ALA A 193 15.16 -8.96 -13.49
C ALA A 193 15.77 -9.96 -12.49
N TYR A 194 16.52 -9.46 -11.50
CA TYR A 194 17.20 -10.29 -10.51
C TYR A 194 16.28 -10.70 -9.35
N GLY A 195 16.65 -11.76 -8.64
CA GLY A 195 15.82 -12.39 -7.60
C GLY A 195 14.70 -13.24 -8.20
N LYS A 196 14.14 -14.16 -7.42
CA LYS A 196 13.07 -15.04 -7.91
C LYS A 196 11.77 -14.27 -8.11
N GLN A 197 11.16 -14.38 -9.29
CA GLN A 197 9.83 -13.81 -9.53
C GLN A 197 8.77 -14.55 -8.72
N LYS A 198 8.26 -13.88 -7.68
CA LYS A 198 7.13 -14.31 -6.84
C LYS A 198 5.91 -13.37 -6.98
N GLY A 199 6.05 -12.27 -7.70
CA GLY A 199 4.97 -11.33 -8.00
C GLY A 199 3.84 -11.94 -8.84
N ASN A 200 2.69 -11.28 -8.81
CA ASN A 200 1.47 -11.75 -9.45
C ASN A 200 1.63 -12.04 -10.96
N THR A 201 1.13 -13.19 -11.41
CA THR A 201 1.21 -13.58 -12.83
C THR A 201 0.40 -12.65 -13.74
N LYS A 202 -0.66 -11.99 -13.23
CA LYS A 202 -1.42 -10.96 -13.95
C LYS A 202 -0.53 -9.80 -14.35
N TRP A 203 0.25 -9.27 -13.40
CA TRP A 203 1.16 -8.15 -13.63
C TRP A 203 2.30 -8.54 -14.55
N ARG A 204 2.84 -9.76 -14.38
CA ARG A 204 3.92 -10.27 -15.23
C ARG A 204 3.52 -10.37 -16.70
N LYS A 205 2.29 -10.76 -17.00
CA LYS A 205 1.77 -10.87 -18.38
C LYS A 205 1.65 -9.52 -19.11
N LEU A 206 1.68 -8.40 -18.39
CA LEU A 206 1.62 -7.07 -19.01
C LEU A 206 2.93 -6.66 -19.67
N ASN A 207 4.05 -7.29 -19.29
CA ASN A 207 5.35 -7.00 -19.87
C ASN A 207 5.46 -7.55 -21.30
N LYS A 208 5.75 -6.66 -22.24
CA LYS A 208 5.87 -6.95 -23.67
C LYS A 208 7.32 -7.04 -24.15
N VAL A 209 8.28 -6.81 -23.26
CA VAL A 209 9.72 -6.71 -23.59
C VAL A 209 10.49 -7.87 -22.95
N PRO A 210 11.48 -8.47 -23.65
CA PRO A 210 12.38 -9.44 -23.04
C PRO A 210 13.09 -8.90 -21.81
N LEU A 211 13.35 -9.75 -20.81
CA LEU A 211 13.91 -9.33 -19.53
C LEU A 211 15.38 -8.90 -19.62
N GLU A 212 16.07 -9.34 -20.66
CA GLU A 212 17.46 -8.99 -20.94
C GLU A 212 17.60 -7.53 -21.39
N ARG A 213 16.48 -6.86 -21.70
CA ARG A 213 16.43 -5.47 -22.21
C ARG A 213 15.62 -4.54 -21.30
N ILE A 214 15.60 -4.79 -20.00
CA ILE A 214 14.72 -4.00 -19.12
C ILE A 214 15.25 -2.62 -18.76
N TYR A 215 16.56 -2.40 -18.78
CA TYR A 215 17.17 -1.15 -18.34
C TYR A 215 16.99 -0.03 -19.36
N SER A 216 16.69 1.17 -18.86
CA SER A 216 16.81 2.42 -19.58
C SER A 216 17.29 3.50 -18.62
N ALA A 217 18.40 4.15 -18.95
CA ALA A 217 18.93 5.26 -18.15
C ALA A 217 18.01 6.49 -18.20
N PHE A 218 17.22 6.63 -19.27
CA PHE A 218 16.29 7.74 -19.47
C PHE A 218 14.96 7.19 -19.98
N PRO A 219 14.18 6.53 -19.10
CA PRO A 219 12.92 5.90 -19.50
C PRO A 219 11.91 6.97 -19.92
N ASP A 220 11.21 6.70 -21.02
CA ASP A 220 10.11 7.52 -21.48
C ASP A 220 8.76 6.88 -21.13
N LYS A 221 7.66 7.51 -21.55
CA LYS A 221 6.32 6.95 -21.35
C LYS A 221 6.18 5.53 -21.90
N LYS A 222 6.70 5.28 -23.12
CA LYS A 222 6.57 3.99 -23.80
C LYS A 222 7.29 2.88 -23.04
N TYR A 223 8.46 3.20 -22.46
CA TYR A 223 9.21 2.30 -21.60
C TYR A 223 8.35 1.69 -20.49
N TYR A 224 7.58 2.52 -19.78
CA TYR A 224 6.71 2.05 -18.70
C TYR A 224 5.47 1.32 -19.24
N GLU A 225 4.83 1.85 -20.29
CA GLU A 225 3.64 1.23 -20.86
C GLU A 225 3.91 -0.18 -21.41
N ASP A 226 5.08 -0.40 -22.00
CA ASP A 226 5.50 -1.70 -22.51
C ASP A 226 5.79 -2.71 -21.39
N ARG A 227 6.14 -2.26 -20.18
CA ARG A 227 6.55 -3.13 -19.06
C ARG A 227 5.46 -3.33 -18.01
N LEU A 228 4.70 -2.28 -17.73
CA LEU A 228 3.74 -2.21 -16.62
C LEU A 228 2.29 -2.17 -17.09
N GLY A 229 2.04 -1.91 -18.38
CA GLY A 229 0.71 -1.67 -18.93
C GLY A 229 0.35 -0.19 -19.02
N GLN A 230 -0.84 0.10 -19.54
CA GLN A 230 -1.30 1.48 -19.65
C GLN A 230 -1.70 2.03 -18.28
N ARG A 231 -1.27 3.25 -18.00
CA ARG A 231 -1.71 3.97 -16.81
C ARG A 231 -3.18 4.33 -16.96
N GLN A 232 -3.98 3.93 -15.98
CA GLN A 232 -5.35 4.41 -15.88
C GLN A 232 -5.30 5.93 -15.68
N LYS A 233 -6.05 6.68 -16.50
CA LYS A 233 -6.33 8.07 -16.18
C LYS A 233 -7.17 8.06 -14.91
N GLU A 234 -6.82 8.90 -13.93
CA GLU A 234 -7.68 9.11 -12.77
C GLU A 234 -9.12 9.33 -13.23
N PRO A 235 -10.13 8.78 -12.54
CA PRO A 235 -11.48 9.21 -12.77
C PRO A 235 -11.51 10.71 -12.52
N SER A 236 -11.78 11.50 -13.57
CA SER A 236 -11.92 12.94 -13.45
C SER A 236 -12.93 13.22 -12.35
N ARG A 237 -12.49 13.82 -11.24
CA ARG A 237 -13.37 14.32 -10.18
C ARG A 237 -14.45 15.17 -10.89
N PRO A 238 -15.75 14.92 -10.67
CA PRO A 238 -16.78 15.82 -11.19
C PRO A 238 -16.39 17.22 -10.75
N LYS A 239 -16.29 18.16 -11.69
CA LYS A 239 -16.11 19.56 -11.33
C LYS A 239 -17.35 19.93 -10.52
N GLU A 240 -17.18 20.13 -9.22
CA GLU A 240 -18.20 20.84 -8.44
C GLU A 240 -18.32 22.22 -9.10
N GLU A 241 -19.47 22.44 -9.74
CA GLU A 241 -19.86 23.74 -10.27
C GLU A 241 -19.89 24.73 -9.09
N GLN A 242 -19.00 25.72 -9.16
CA GLN A 242 -19.05 26.92 -8.32
C GLN A 242 -20.11 27.88 -8.84
#